data_AF-A0A351KBT3-F1
#
_entry.id   AF-A0A351KBT3-F1
#
_cell.length_a   1.000
_cell.length_b   1.000
_cell.length_c   1.000
_cell.angle_alpha   90.00
_cell.angle_beta   90.00
_cell.angle_gamma   90.00
#
_symmetry.space_group_name_H-M   'P 1'
#
loop_
_entity.id
_entity.type
_entity.pdbx_description
1 polymer ?
#
loop_
_entity_poly.entity_id
_entity_poly.type
_entity_poly.pdbx_seq_one_letter_code
_entity_poly.pdbx_strand_id
1 'polypeptide(L)'
;MEFLTGPWQWWVQPFIGDPVLQRAVLAGLLTVLVTSVVGTWVVLRGTTYLGEALGHGILPGVAAAYLLGGNPTVGALVAAAAMAVGVRGIQRRSPLPGESAIGLLLVGMLALTVVLVAAADGIDEHDLQEMLFGALLDTSPTDLLLQAVLVGVAILVALVFHRALLVLTFDEVQAR
;
A
#
# COMPACT_ATOMS: atom_id res chain seq x y z
N MET A 1 -38.31 8.13 -0.62
CA MET A 1 -38.13 9.52 -0.15
C MET A 1 -37.60 9.61 1.28
N GLU A 2 -37.53 8.50 2.03
CA GLU A 2 -37.01 8.48 3.42
C GLU A 2 -35.54 8.91 3.56
N PHE A 3 -34.73 8.70 2.51
CA PHE A 3 -33.34 9.16 2.44
C PHE A 3 -33.16 10.67 2.67
N LEU A 4 -34.12 11.50 2.20
CA LEU A 4 -34.08 12.95 2.35
C LEU A 4 -34.77 13.44 3.65
N THR A 5 -35.71 12.66 4.19
CA THR A 5 -36.50 13.06 5.37
C THR A 5 -35.88 12.60 6.69
N GLY A 6 -34.99 11.61 6.66
CA GLY A 6 -34.26 11.09 7.83
C GLY A 6 -32.75 11.01 7.59
N PRO A 7 -32.06 12.13 7.27
CA PRO A 7 -30.65 12.10 6.92
C PRO A 7 -29.79 11.51 8.06
N TRP A 8 -30.16 11.71 9.31
CA TRP A 8 -29.44 11.13 10.44
C TRP A 8 -29.37 9.59 10.40
N GLN A 9 -30.47 8.93 10.02
CA GLN A 9 -30.55 7.46 9.97
C GLN A 9 -29.72 6.86 8.83
N TRP A 10 -29.57 7.59 7.73
CA TRP A 10 -28.82 7.12 6.56
C TRP A 10 -27.35 7.49 6.58
N TRP A 11 -27.02 8.69 7.08
CA TRP A 11 -25.66 9.23 7.00
C TRP A 11 -24.85 9.03 8.28
N VAL A 12 -25.49 8.90 9.44
CA VAL A 12 -24.79 8.93 10.74
C VAL A 12 -25.02 7.65 11.53
N GLN A 13 -26.27 7.20 11.64
CA GLN A 13 -26.60 6.01 12.43
C GLN A 13 -25.79 4.75 12.07
N PRO A 14 -25.51 4.43 10.78
CA PRO A 14 -24.74 3.24 10.45
C PRO A 14 -23.33 3.28 11.05
N PHE A 15 -22.70 4.44 11.06
CA PHE A 15 -21.32 4.63 11.55
C PHE A 15 -21.23 4.60 13.08
N ILE A 16 -22.34 4.83 13.78
CA ILE A 16 -22.39 4.78 15.25
C ILE A 16 -22.89 3.42 15.74
N GLY A 17 -23.81 2.79 15.00
CA GLY A 17 -24.47 1.54 15.39
C GLY A 17 -23.73 0.27 14.96
N ASP A 18 -22.92 0.32 13.91
CA ASP A 18 -22.25 -0.86 13.36
C ASP A 18 -20.73 -0.87 13.66
N PRO A 19 -20.24 -1.84 14.48
CA PRO A 19 -18.82 -2.00 14.76
C PRO A 19 -17.95 -2.30 13.53
N VAL A 20 -18.51 -2.90 12.47
CA VAL A 20 -17.80 -3.13 11.19
C VAL A 20 -17.48 -1.79 10.54
N LEU A 21 -18.49 -0.91 10.43
CA LEU A 21 -18.33 0.37 9.77
C LEU A 21 -17.42 1.32 10.59
N GLN A 22 -17.47 1.25 11.91
CA GLN A 22 -16.51 1.95 12.78
C GLN A 22 -15.07 1.53 12.52
N ARG A 23 -14.81 0.22 12.41
CA ARG A 23 -13.47 -0.31 12.09
C ARG A 23 -13.04 0.14 10.70
N ALA A 24 -13.91 0.10 9.71
CA ALA A 24 -13.62 0.58 8.36
C ALA A 24 -13.22 2.07 8.35
N VAL A 25 -13.94 2.93 9.09
CA VAL A 25 -13.57 4.36 9.23
C VAL A 25 -12.22 4.53 9.92
N LEU A 26 -11.97 3.80 11.01
CA LEU A 26 -10.69 3.87 11.73
C LEU A 26 -9.53 3.39 10.86
N ALA A 27 -9.69 2.29 10.13
CA ALA A 27 -8.71 1.79 9.16
C ALA A 27 -8.44 2.84 8.07
N GLY A 28 -9.48 3.48 7.54
CA GLY A 28 -9.36 4.58 6.57
C GLY A 28 -8.57 5.76 7.14
N LEU A 29 -8.86 6.21 8.37
CA LEU A 29 -8.14 7.30 9.02
C LEU A 29 -6.66 6.97 9.24
N LEU A 30 -6.36 5.76 9.68
CA LEU A 30 -4.99 5.27 9.82
C LEU A 30 -4.24 5.27 8.48
N THR A 31 -4.90 4.85 7.40
CA THR A 31 -4.36 4.89 6.04
C THR A 31 -4.09 6.33 5.58
N VAL A 32 -5.01 7.26 5.83
CA VAL A 32 -4.81 8.69 5.51
C VAL A 32 -3.60 9.27 6.27
N LEU A 33 -3.44 8.92 7.54
CA LEU A 33 -2.32 9.39 8.36
C LEU A 33 -0.97 8.93 7.78
N VAL A 34 -0.81 7.63 7.52
CA VAL A 34 0.48 7.11 7.01
C VAL A 34 0.76 7.61 5.59
N THR A 35 -0.25 7.64 4.71
CA THR A 35 -0.08 8.12 3.33
C THR A 35 0.25 9.61 3.28
N SER A 36 -0.31 10.43 4.16
CA SER A 36 0.03 11.86 4.24
C SER A 36 1.49 12.07 4.68
N VAL A 37 1.93 11.34 5.71
CA VAL A 37 3.30 11.45 6.23
C VAL A 37 4.32 10.95 5.21
N VAL A 38 4.14 9.73 4.69
CA VAL A 38 5.06 9.14 3.71
C VAL A 38 5.01 9.89 2.38
N GLY A 39 3.81 10.24 1.92
CA GLY A 39 3.57 10.95 0.67
C GLY A 39 4.25 12.32 0.63
N THR A 40 4.29 13.05 1.74
CA THR A 40 5.00 14.34 1.83
C THR A 40 6.47 14.18 1.46
N TRP A 41 7.16 13.19 2.04
CA TRP A 41 8.57 12.93 1.74
C TRP A 41 8.79 12.41 0.32
N VAL A 42 7.89 11.54 -0.16
CA VAL A 42 7.94 10.99 -1.51
C VAL A 42 7.84 12.09 -2.57
N VAL A 43 6.93 13.05 -2.37
CA VAL A 43 6.74 14.20 -3.27
C VAL A 43 7.95 15.12 -3.22
N LEU A 44 8.45 15.46 -2.02
CA LEU A 44 9.63 16.31 -1.88
C LEU A 44 10.87 15.72 -2.55
N ARG A 45 11.01 14.39 -2.55
CA ARG A 45 12.12 13.68 -3.18
C ARG A 45 11.94 13.46 -4.70
N GLY A 46 10.79 13.84 -5.26
CA GLY A 46 10.49 13.59 -6.66
C GLY A 46 10.38 12.10 -7.02
N THR A 47 10.13 11.22 -6.04
CA THR A 47 9.99 9.77 -6.26
C THR A 47 8.53 9.32 -6.24
N THR A 48 7.59 10.18 -6.63
CA THR A 48 6.14 9.90 -6.58
C THR A 48 5.76 8.61 -7.30
N TYR A 49 6.43 8.32 -8.42
CA TYR A 49 6.19 7.11 -9.20
C TYR A 49 6.56 5.82 -8.46
N LEU A 50 7.49 5.88 -7.48
CA LEU A 50 7.80 4.75 -6.62
C LEU A 50 6.62 4.37 -5.71
N GLY A 51 5.82 5.36 -5.29
CA GLY A 51 4.62 5.12 -4.48
C GLY A 51 3.56 4.32 -5.25
N GLU A 52 3.29 4.73 -6.49
CA GLU A 52 2.39 3.98 -7.40
C GLU A 52 2.92 2.58 -7.69
N ALA A 53 4.23 2.46 -7.93
CA ALA A 53 4.86 1.19 -8.21
C ALA A 53 4.77 0.22 -7.04
N LEU A 54 5.05 0.67 -5.81
CA LEU A 54 4.94 -0.18 -4.62
C LEU A 54 3.48 -0.58 -4.33
N GLY A 55 2.51 0.32 -4.54
CA GLY A 55 1.09 0.02 -4.30
C GLY A 55 0.58 -1.14 -5.16
N HIS A 56 0.99 -1.22 -6.42
CA HIS A 56 0.58 -2.30 -7.33
C HIS A 56 1.61 -3.44 -7.42
N GLY A 57 2.86 -3.17 -7.05
CA GLY A 57 3.96 -4.13 -7.09
C GLY A 57 3.88 -5.21 -6.01
N ILE A 58 3.02 -5.05 -5.01
CA ILE A 58 2.76 -6.07 -3.98
C ILE A 58 1.79 -7.18 -4.42
N LEU A 59 0.92 -6.87 -5.39
CA LEU A 59 -0.13 -7.76 -5.89
C LEU A 59 0.38 -9.15 -6.34
N PRO A 60 1.51 -9.30 -7.07
CA PRO A 60 1.96 -10.63 -7.47
C PRO A 60 2.40 -11.46 -6.27
N GLY A 61 2.90 -10.84 -5.20
CA GLY A 61 3.25 -11.53 -3.96
C GLY A 61 2.02 -12.02 -3.22
N VAL A 62 0.95 -11.22 -3.19
CA VAL A 62 -0.34 -11.62 -2.61
C VAL A 62 -0.95 -12.78 -3.41
N ALA A 63 -0.99 -12.67 -4.73
CA ALA A 63 -1.47 -13.73 -5.63
C ALA A 63 -0.66 -15.02 -5.47
N ALA A 64 0.67 -14.92 -5.40
CA ALA A 64 1.54 -16.07 -5.17
C ALA A 64 1.31 -16.71 -3.79
N ALA A 65 1.14 -15.91 -2.73
CA ALA A 65 0.82 -16.43 -1.40
C ALA A 65 -0.52 -17.16 -1.38
N TYR A 66 -1.53 -16.62 -2.07
CA TYR A 66 -2.84 -17.25 -2.22
C TYR A 66 -2.73 -18.63 -2.90
N LEU A 67 -2.03 -18.70 -4.04
CA LEU A 67 -1.76 -19.95 -4.77
C LEU A 67 -1.04 -21.01 -3.91
N LEU A 68 -0.14 -20.58 -3.03
CA LEU A 68 0.63 -21.46 -2.16
C LEU A 68 -0.12 -21.81 -0.85
N GLY A 69 -1.32 -21.28 -0.63
CA GLY A 69 -2.05 -21.40 0.64
C GLY A 69 -1.33 -20.73 1.83
N GLY A 70 -0.48 -19.75 1.54
CA GLY A 70 0.32 -19.00 2.52
C GLY A 70 -0.38 -17.74 3.02
N ASN A 71 0.33 -16.98 3.86
CA ASN A 71 -0.19 -15.72 4.40
C ASN A 71 -0.03 -14.58 3.35
N PRO A 72 -1.14 -13.91 2.94
CA PRO A 72 -1.12 -12.81 1.98
C PRO A 72 -0.19 -11.64 2.36
N THR A 73 -0.17 -11.26 3.63
CA THR A 73 0.66 -10.16 4.16
C THR A 73 2.15 -10.45 3.98
N VAL A 74 2.57 -11.69 4.18
CA VAL A 74 3.95 -12.11 3.97
C VAL A 74 4.29 -12.06 2.48
N GLY A 75 3.39 -12.54 1.62
CA GLY A 75 3.54 -12.44 0.16
C GLY A 75 3.71 -10.99 -0.30
N ALA A 76 2.86 -10.09 0.19
CA ALA A 76 2.93 -8.65 -0.10
C ALA A 76 4.27 -8.05 0.33
N LEU A 77 4.76 -8.37 1.53
CA LEU A 77 6.03 -7.88 2.05
C LEU A 77 7.22 -8.37 1.20
N VAL A 78 7.21 -9.63 0.81
CA VAL A 78 8.25 -10.21 -0.07
C VAL A 78 8.26 -9.53 -1.43
N ALA A 79 7.09 -9.31 -2.03
CA ALA A 79 6.99 -8.60 -3.32
C ALA A 79 7.41 -7.14 -3.22
N ALA A 80 7.03 -6.41 -2.16
CA ALA A 80 7.50 -5.04 -1.90
C ALA A 80 9.04 -4.99 -1.80
N ALA A 81 9.64 -5.93 -1.06
CA ALA A 81 11.09 -6.04 -0.93
C ALA A 81 11.76 -6.37 -2.27
N ALA A 82 11.19 -7.31 -3.04
CA ALA A 82 11.68 -7.67 -4.35
C ALA A 82 11.63 -6.48 -5.32
N MET A 83 10.55 -5.69 -5.30
CA MET A 83 10.46 -4.46 -6.08
C MET A 83 11.51 -3.44 -5.67
N ALA A 84 11.66 -3.15 -4.37
CA ALA A 84 12.65 -2.19 -3.89
C ALA A 84 14.09 -2.59 -4.27
N VAL A 85 14.44 -3.87 -4.12
CA VAL A 85 15.75 -4.41 -4.52
C VAL A 85 15.91 -4.40 -6.04
N GLY A 86 14.87 -4.78 -6.78
CA GLY A 86 14.86 -4.78 -8.24
C GLY A 86 15.12 -3.39 -8.80
N VAL A 87 14.42 -2.37 -8.30
CA VAL A 87 14.58 -0.97 -8.74
C VAL A 87 16.02 -0.53 -8.54
N ARG A 88 16.57 -0.76 -7.34
CA ARG A 88 17.96 -0.43 -7.03
C ARG A 88 18.96 -1.20 -7.90
N GLY A 89 18.67 -2.46 -8.22
CA GLY A 89 19.50 -3.30 -9.08
C GLY A 89 19.54 -2.80 -10.52
N ILE A 90 18.39 -2.46 -11.09
CA ILE A 90 18.29 -1.91 -12.45
C ILE A 90 18.96 -0.54 -12.52
N GLN A 91 18.69 0.35 -11.58
CA GLN A 91 19.30 1.68 -11.54
C GLN A 91 20.84 1.65 -11.42
N ARG A 92 21.41 0.59 -10.83
CA ARG A 92 22.87 0.43 -10.72
C ARG A 92 23.53 -0.14 -11.98
N ARG A 93 22.81 -0.98 -12.74
CA ARG A 93 23.37 -1.73 -13.87
C ARG A 93 22.97 -1.16 -15.23
N SER A 94 21.92 -0.36 -15.28
CA SER A 94 21.32 0.16 -16.50
C SER A 94 21.52 1.67 -16.59
N PRO A 95 21.79 2.23 -17.78
CA PRO A 95 21.83 3.68 -18.00
C PRO A 95 20.43 4.34 -18.00
N LEU A 96 19.38 3.59 -17.68
CA LEU A 96 18.01 4.10 -17.68
C LEU A 96 17.80 5.17 -16.60
N PRO A 97 16.97 6.20 -16.88
CA PRO A 97 16.48 7.10 -15.85
C PRO A 97 15.82 6.34 -14.70
N GLY A 98 15.96 6.83 -13.47
CA GLY A 98 15.48 6.15 -12.26
C GLY A 98 13.99 5.81 -12.30
N GLU A 99 13.17 6.69 -12.87
CA GLU A 99 11.73 6.53 -13.06
C GLU A 99 11.39 5.43 -14.09
N SER A 100 12.17 5.32 -15.18
CA SER A 100 11.96 4.28 -16.19
C SER A 100 12.23 2.88 -15.64
N ALA A 101 13.23 2.74 -14.76
CA ALA A 101 13.50 1.47 -14.07
C ALA A 101 12.35 1.05 -13.15
N ILE A 102 11.74 2.02 -12.45
CA ILE A 102 10.57 1.79 -11.60
C ILE A 102 9.38 1.33 -12.45
N GLY A 103 9.11 2.01 -13.57
CA GLY A 103 7.98 1.69 -14.45
C GLY A 103 8.11 0.32 -15.12
N LEU A 104 9.32 -0.03 -15.55
CA LEU A 104 9.59 -1.36 -16.12
C LEU A 104 9.26 -2.48 -15.12
N LEU A 105 9.67 -2.33 -13.86
CA LEU A 105 9.37 -3.29 -12.81
C LEU A 105 7.90 -3.33 -12.45
N LEU A 106 7.23 -2.17 -12.39
CA LEU A 106 5.79 -2.09 -12.15
C LEU A 106 5.02 -2.88 -13.20
N VAL A 107 5.27 -2.63 -14.49
CA VAL A 107 4.60 -3.37 -15.59
C VAL A 107 4.92 -4.86 -15.51
N GLY A 108 6.17 -5.23 -15.22
CA GLY A 108 6.55 -6.64 -15.05
C GLY A 108 5.83 -7.32 -13.89
N MET A 109 5.68 -6.64 -12.75
CA MET A 109 4.99 -7.16 -11.57
C MET A 109 3.48 -7.26 -11.78
N LEU A 110 2.87 -6.30 -12.47
CA LEU A 110 1.47 -6.36 -12.87
C LEU A 110 1.21 -7.52 -13.84
N ALA A 111 2.06 -7.68 -14.86
CA ALA A 111 1.98 -8.81 -15.78
C ALA A 111 2.12 -10.15 -15.04
N LEU A 112 3.06 -10.24 -14.08
CA LEU A 112 3.22 -11.42 -13.23
C LEU A 112 1.96 -11.72 -12.41
N THR A 113 1.32 -10.69 -11.85
CA THR A 113 0.05 -10.83 -11.12
C THR A 113 -1.01 -11.47 -12.00
N VAL A 114 -1.20 -10.96 -13.23
CA VAL A 114 -2.18 -11.49 -14.18
C VAL A 114 -1.88 -12.94 -14.53
N VAL A 115 -0.61 -13.30 -14.75
CA VAL A 115 -0.21 -14.68 -15.04
C VAL A 115 -0.50 -15.61 -13.86
N LEU A 116 -0.22 -15.16 -12.62
CA LEU A 116 -0.50 -15.95 -11.42
C LEU A 116 -2.00 -16.15 -11.21
N VAL A 117 -2.79 -15.09 -11.37
CA VAL A 117 -4.26 -15.17 -11.26
C VAL A 117 -4.84 -16.05 -12.35
N ALA A 118 -4.37 -15.93 -13.59
CA ALA A 118 -4.82 -16.79 -14.69
C ALA A 118 -4.43 -18.27 -14.52
N ALA A 119 -3.38 -18.56 -13.75
CA ALA A 119 -2.97 -19.92 -13.40
C ALA A 119 -3.69 -20.46 -12.16
N ALA A 120 -4.41 -19.61 -11.42
CA ALA A 120 -5.13 -20.00 -10.22
C ALA A 120 -6.53 -20.51 -10.59
N ASP A 121 -6.77 -21.81 -10.40
CA ASP A 121 -8.13 -22.35 -10.41
C ASP A 121 -8.84 -21.93 -9.12
N GLY A 122 -9.71 -20.92 -9.19
CA GLY A 122 -10.56 -20.50 -8.08
C GLY A 122 -10.34 -19.09 -7.51
N ILE A 123 -9.57 -18.21 -8.18
CA ILE A 123 -9.63 -16.77 -7.89
C ILE A 123 -10.78 -16.19 -8.71
N ASP A 124 -11.85 -15.82 -8.03
CA ASP A 124 -13.00 -15.17 -8.67
C ASP A 124 -12.77 -13.66 -8.83
N GLU A 125 -13.63 -13.02 -9.61
CA GLU A 125 -13.55 -11.56 -9.83
C GLU A 125 -13.68 -10.77 -8.50
N HIS A 126 -14.37 -11.33 -7.51
CA HIS A 126 -14.49 -10.73 -6.19
C HIS A 126 -13.16 -10.74 -5.42
N ASP A 127 -12.45 -11.87 -5.37
CA ASP A 127 -11.14 -11.98 -4.70
C ASP A 127 -10.10 -11.05 -5.34
N LEU A 128 -10.17 -10.91 -6.67
CA LEU A 128 -9.34 -9.97 -7.40
C LEU A 128 -9.66 -8.53 -6.99
N GLN A 129 -10.94 -8.16 -6.90
CA GLN A 129 -11.33 -6.82 -6.44
C GLN A 129 -10.88 -6.55 -5.01
N GLU A 130 -10.99 -7.51 -4.10
CA GLU A 130 -10.49 -7.37 -2.74
C GLU A 130 -8.96 -7.23 -2.70
N MET A 131 -8.23 -7.93 -3.57
CA MET A 131 -6.77 -7.80 -3.67
C MET A 131 -6.34 -6.45 -4.26
N LEU A 132 -7.09 -5.90 -5.23
CA LEU A 132 -6.77 -4.63 -5.90
C LEU A 132 -7.18 -3.40 -5.08
N PHE A 133 -8.36 -3.43 -4.46
CA PHE A 133 -8.96 -2.27 -3.79
C PHE A 133 -8.98 -2.39 -2.26
N GLY A 134 -8.76 -3.59 -1.72
CA GLY A 134 -8.86 -3.89 -0.30
C GLY A 134 -10.31 -4.08 0.15
N ALA A 135 -10.50 -4.96 1.14
CA ALA A 135 -11.79 -5.16 1.81
C ALA A 135 -11.84 -4.42 3.15
N LEU A 136 -12.18 -3.13 3.14
CA LEU A 136 -12.26 -2.35 4.40
C LEU A 136 -13.30 -2.91 5.38
N LEU A 137 -14.36 -3.53 4.86
CA LEU A 137 -15.45 -4.10 5.65
C LEU A 137 -15.04 -5.39 6.38
N ASP A 138 -14.03 -6.12 5.90
CA ASP A 138 -13.58 -7.37 6.53
C ASP A 138 -12.46 -7.16 7.57
N THR A 139 -12.16 -5.90 7.89
CA THR A 139 -11.06 -5.56 8.81
C THR A 139 -11.32 -6.11 10.22
N SER A 140 -10.48 -7.03 10.68
CA SER A 140 -10.56 -7.55 12.04
C SER A 140 -9.96 -6.57 13.07
N PRO A 141 -10.31 -6.68 14.37
CA PRO A 141 -9.69 -5.87 15.41
C PRO A 141 -8.16 -6.06 15.49
N THR A 142 -7.68 -7.26 15.17
CA THR A 142 -6.25 -7.59 15.15
C THR A 142 -5.54 -6.88 14.00
N ASP A 143 -6.16 -6.84 12.82
CA ASP A 143 -5.61 -6.12 11.66
C ASP A 143 -5.54 -4.62 11.93
N LEU A 144 -6.58 -4.07 12.58
CA LEU A 144 -6.60 -2.67 12.97
C LEU A 144 -5.49 -2.33 13.97
N LEU A 145 -5.24 -3.21 14.95
CA LEU A 145 -4.14 -3.03 15.90
C LEU A 145 -2.78 -3.09 15.19
N LEU A 146 -2.59 -4.08 14.30
CA LEU A 146 -1.36 -4.21 13.52
C LEU A 146 -1.12 -2.97 12.65
N GLN A 147 -2.16 -2.50 11.96
CA GLN A 147 -2.10 -1.28 11.15
C GLN A 147 -1.78 -0.06 12.01
N ALA A 148 -2.39 0.10 13.18
CA ALA A 148 -2.10 1.20 14.11
C ALA A 148 -0.63 1.18 14.58
N VAL A 149 -0.08 -0.01 14.88
CA VAL A 149 1.33 -0.16 15.24
C VAL A 149 2.24 0.22 14.07
N LEU A 150 1.96 -0.25 12.85
CA LEU A 150 2.75 0.08 11.67
C LEU A 150 2.72 1.58 11.35
N VAL A 151 1.56 2.23 11.48
CA VAL A 151 1.41 3.69 11.35
C VAL A 151 2.24 4.40 12.41
N GLY A 152 2.17 3.97 13.67
CA GLY A 152 2.97 4.52 14.76
C GLY A 152 4.47 4.40 14.50
N VAL A 153 4.92 3.24 14.01
CA VAL A 153 6.33 3.02 13.61
C VAL A 153 6.72 3.93 12.45
N ALA A 154 5.89 4.07 11.41
CA ALA A 154 6.16 4.92 10.26
C ALA A 154 6.30 6.41 10.68
N ILE A 155 5.40 6.89 11.55
CA ILE A 155 5.46 8.25 12.09
C ILE A 155 6.71 8.42 12.96
N LEU A 156 7.01 7.47 13.84
CA LEU A 156 8.20 7.51 14.68
C LEU A 156 9.48 7.57 13.84
N VAL A 157 9.58 6.76 12.79
CA VAL A 157 10.70 6.79 11.85
C VAL A 157 10.78 8.15 11.17
N ALA A 158 9.67 8.70 10.67
CA ALA A 158 9.65 10.02 10.05
C ALA A 158 10.11 11.13 11.01
N LEU A 159 9.74 11.06 12.30
CA LEU A 159 10.14 12.03 13.32
C LEU A 159 11.61 11.89 13.72
N VAL A 160 12.07 10.67 14.03
CA VAL A 160 13.45 10.39 14.45
C VAL A 160 14.43 10.71 13.32
N PHE A 161 14.09 10.31 12.10
CA PHE A 161 14.94 10.52 10.92
C PHE A 161 14.62 11.81 10.17
N HIS A 162 13.80 12.72 10.72
CA HIS A 162 13.41 13.97 10.07
C HIS A 162 14.62 14.75 9.52
N ARG A 163 15.69 14.88 10.31
CA ARG A 163 16.92 15.55 9.86
C ARG A 163 17.62 14.82 8.71
N ALA A 164 17.70 13.50 8.78
CA ALA A 164 18.31 12.70 7.73
C ALA A 164 17.49 12.77 6.43
N LEU A 165 16.16 12.70 6.54
CA LEU A 165 15.23 12.83 5.42
C LEU A 165 15.33 14.23 4.77
N LEU A 166 15.45 15.30 5.56
CA LEU A 166 15.68 16.65 5.03
C LEU A 166 16.99 16.74 4.25
N VAL A 167 18.09 16.24 4.80
CA VAL A 167 19.40 16.28 4.14
C VAL A 167 19.36 15.47 2.83
N LEU A 168 18.78 14.28 2.86
CA LEU A 168 18.57 13.45 1.66
C LEU A 168 17.65 14.07 0.61
N THR A 169 16.83 15.06 0.97
CA THR A 169 15.89 15.71 0.05
C THR A 169 16.49 16.97 -0.57
N PHE A 170 17.19 17.79 0.22
CA PHE A 170 17.64 19.13 -0.21
C PHE A 170 19.13 19.21 -0.52
N ASP A 171 19.96 18.29 -0.01
CA ASP A 171 21.39 18.23 -0.31
C ASP A 171 21.88 16.78 -0.34
N GLU A 172 21.56 16.06 -1.43
CA GLU A 172 22.03 14.69 -1.65
C GLU A 172 23.57 14.58 -1.68
N VAL A 173 24.30 15.69 -1.86
CA VAL A 173 25.77 15.73 -1.89
C VAL A 173 26.36 15.79 -0.48
N GLN A 174 25.75 16.54 0.46
CA GLN A 174 26.10 16.46 1.90
C GLN A 174 25.64 15.16 2.57
N ALA A 175 24.65 14.46 2.00
CA ALA A 175 24.10 13.21 2.54
C ALA A 175 24.96 11.96 2.28
N ARG A 176 25.88 12.01 1.30
CA ARG A 176 26.67 10.88 0.80
C ARG A 176 28.01 10.75 1.50
#